data_AF-A0A5K1K1F0-F1
#
_entry.id   AF-A0A5K1K1F0-F1
#
_cell.length_a   1.000
_cell.length_b   1.000
_cell.length_c   1.000
_cell.angle_alpha   90.00
_cell.angle_beta   90.00
_cell.angle_gamma   90.00
#
_symmetry.space_group_name_H-M   'P 1'
#
loop_
_entity.id
_entity.type
_entity.pdbx_description
1 polymer ?
#
loop_
_entity_poly.entity_id
_entity_poly.type
_entity_poly.pdbx_seq_one_letter_code
_entity_poly.pdbx_strand_id
1 'polypeptide(L)'
;MLSPTDAGTADDVEESLDAQSRPHPSPDPPPATSKSSLASIRHVALWSIPQSKQQAPPRQHLSQYADVCRVPQGFLLRYSACRPVLRMEGAEEPSRAPKRLFTFNSSEDIDQFATGCDADVGGMSNVTFGLDESTAKPPTPGKSPSLVNRPTGKFWGEMRLAVRHGLEGQIRGGYAGFRSKPQSTLFGEITEDVSNHEYLALRVRALGHPRTRNSYFVNLQTDGPITTDLWQHRLFFRKDDGGWEDVFIPFKDFVLTNAGELVPHQVQMYRERVRTIGISLLGGNSGVEGPYELGIDSIRAVNIEDVTDRSSLEKVPTEGTQWQRPPVL
;
A
#
# COMPACT_ATOMS: atom_id res chain seq x y z
N MET A 1 69.68 17.71 75.94
CA MET A 1 69.35 16.27 76.11
C MET A 1 69.28 15.70 74.70
N LEU A 2 70.38 15.14 74.17
CA LEU A 2 70.65 13.69 74.12
C LEU A 2 69.44 12.95 73.50
N SER A 3 69.47 12.23 72.38
CA SER A 3 70.45 11.86 71.34
C SER A 3 69.69 10.94 70.36
N PRO A 4 70.03 10.88 69.05
CA PRO A 4 69.49 9.89 68.11
C PRO A 4 70.51 8.76 67.80
N THR A 5 70.02 7.54 67.59
CA THR A 5 70.71 6.34 67.00
C THR A 5 69.62 5.24 66.92
N ASP A 6 69.54 4.31 65.97
CA ASP A 6 70.55 3.76 65.07
C ASP A 6 69.88 3.01 63.90
N ALA A 7 70.63 2.84 62.82
CA ALA A 7 70.32 1.93 61.72
C ALA A 7 70.75 0.48 62.09
N GLY A 8 70.08 -0.52 61.52
CA GLY A 8 70.47 -1.92 61.68
C GLY A 8 69.82 -2.84 60.65
N THR A 9 70.59 -3.18 59.63
CA THR A 9 70.35 -4.19 58.60
C THR A 9 70.45 -5.60 59.19
N ALA A 10 69.61 -6.54 58.75
CA ALA A 10 69.89 -7.97 58.82
C ALA A 10 69.18 -8.68 57.67
N ASP A 11 69.99 -9.25 56.79
CA ASP A 11 69.63 -10.26 55.79
C ASP A 11 69.52 -11.65 56.43
N ASP A 12 68.86 -12.54 55.69
CA ASP A 12 69.08 -13.99 55.55
C ASP A 12 68.04 -15.01 56.07
N VAL A 13 67.74 -15.95 55.14
CA VAL A 13 67.16 -17.32 55.19
C VAL A 13 65.67 -17.41 55.59
N GLU A 14 64.75 -18.08 54.89
CA GLU A 14 64.81 -19.45 54.37
C GLU A 14 63.60 -19.77 53.46
N GLU A 15 63.93 -20.45 52.37
CA GLU A 15 63.22 -21.53 51.64
C GLU A 15 61.72 -21.49 51.25
N SER A 16 61.55 -21.95 50.02
CA SER A 16 60.35 -22.16 49.21
C SER A 16 59.32 -23.14 49.76
N LEU A 17 58.05 -22.85 49.48
CA LEU A 17 57.09 -23.68 48.73
C LEU A 17 55.67 -23.29 49.19
N ASP A 18 54.92 -22.59 48.35
CA ASP A 18 53.62 -23.14 47.97
C ASP A 18 53.04 -22.43 46.75
N ALA A 19 52.65 -23.28 45.82
CA ALA A 19 52.03 -22.94 44.56
C ALA A 19 50.59 -22.48 44.80
N GLN A 20 50.24 -21.30 44.28
CA GLN A 20 48.84 -20.97 43.97
C GLN A 20 48.78 -20.05 42.74
N SER A 21 48.78 -20.73 41.59
CA SER A 21 47.89 -20.49 40.45
C SER A 21 47.46 -19.05 40.15
N ARG A 22 48.11 -18.48 39.13
CA ARG A 22 47.56 -17.39 38.31
C ARG A 22 46.16 -17.81 37.78
N PRO A 23 45.17 -16.91 37.72
CA PRO A 23 43.94 -17.20 37.01
C PRO A 23 44.25 -17.30 35.51
N HIS A 24 43.99 -18.49 34.94
CA HIS A 24 43.89 -18.65 33.50
C HIS A 24 42.75 -17.77 32.95
N PRO A 25 42.89 -17.21 31.74
CA PRO A 25 41.77 -16.57 31.06
C PRO A 25 40.67 -17.60 30.87
N SER A 26 39.47 -17.25 31.33
CA SER A 26 38.24 -18.00 31.13
C SER A 26 38.09 -18.39 29.65
N PRO A 27 37.73 -19.65 29.33
CA PRO A 27 37.48 -20.04 27.96
C PRO A 27 36.31 -19.23 27.42
N ASP A 28 36.48 -18.67 26.22
CA ASP A 28 35.42 -17.97 25.51
C ASP A 28 34.15 -18.85 25.49
N PRO A 29 32.97 -18.27 25.80
CA PRO A 29 31.73 -19.01 25.68
C PRO A 29 31.59 -19.49 24.22
N PRO A 30 31.12 -20.73 23.99
CA PRO A 30 30.91 -21.22 22.63
C PRO A 30 29.98 -20.25 21.90
N PRO A 31 30.16 -20.03 20.58
CA PRO A 31 29.36 -19.09 19.83
C PRO A 31 27.90 -19.42 20.10
N ALA A 32 27.17 -18.46 20.69
CA ALA A 32 25.75 -18.58 20.88
C ALA A 32 25.16 -18.86 19.50
N THR A 33 24.75 -20.11 19.30
CA THR A 33 23.85 -20.48 18.22
C THR A 33 22.61 -19.63 18.45
N SER A 34 22.59 -18.47 17.80
CA SER A 34 21.43 -17.61 17.68
C SER A 34 20.35 -18.49 17.07
N LYS A 35 19.51 -19.03 17.95
CA LYS A 35 18.23 -19.58 17.58
C LYS A 35 17.57 -18.45 16.81
N SER A 36 17.41 -18.64 15.50
CA SER A 36 16.66 -17.75 14.65
C SER A 36 15.30 -17.54 15.32
N SER A 37 15.15 -16.37 15.93
CA SER A 37 13.88 -15.92 16.45
C SER A 37 13.00 -15.68 15.23
N LEU A 38 12.23 -16.71 14.87
CA LEU A 38 11.11 -16.67 13.95
C LEU A 38 9.96 -15.84 14.54
N ALA A 39 10.25 -14.62 14.97
CA ALA A 39 9.24 -13.57 15.13
C ALA A 39 9.11 -12.86 13.77
N SER A 40 8.64 -13.62 12.76
CA SER A 40 8.31 -13.07 11.45
C SER A 40 7.21 -12.02 11.62
N ILE A 41 7.56 -10.80 11.26
CA ILE A 41 6.71 -9.63 11.15
C ILE A 41 5.70 -9.89 10.02
N ARG A 42 4.58 -10.54 10.35
CA ARG A 42 3.46 -10.78 9.42
C ARG A 42 2.62 -9.52 9.28
N HIS A 43 3.17 -8.43 8.73
CA HIS A 43 2.55 -7.11 8.80
C HIS A 43 1.86 -6.60 7.53
N VAL A 44 1.90 -7.32 6.41
CA VAL A 44 1.00 -7.08 5.26
C VAL A 44 0.34 -8.38 4.75
N ALA A 45 0.55 -9.52 5.43
CA ALA A 45 -0.05 -10.82 5.08
C ALA A 45 -1.55 -10.95 5.44
N LEU A 46 -2.27 -9.85 5.61
CA LEU A 46 -3.70 -9.83 5.91
C LEU A 46 -4.51 -9.31 4.74
N TRP A 47 -4.18 -9.80 3.54
CA TRP A 47 -5.16 -9.81 2.45
C TRP A 47 -4.95 -10.92 1.41
N SER A 48 -4.66 -12.13 1.92
CA SER A 48 -4.75 -13.40 1.20
C SER A 48 -5.91 -14.30 1.68
N ILE A 49 -7.00 -13.73 2.19
CA ILE A 49 -8.20 -14.54 2.52
C ILE A 49 -8.98 -14.82 1.21
N PRO A 50 -9.19 -16.10 0.83
CA PRO A 50 -10.04 -16.45 -0.31
C PRO A 50 -11.49 -16.01 -0.08
N GLN A 51 -12.19 -15.60 -1.16
CA GLN A 51 -13.64 -15.35 -1.18
C GLN A 51 -14.48 -16.63 -0.96
N SER A 52 -14.27 -17.36 0.13
CA SER A 52 -15.12 -18.49 0.51
C SER A 52 -15.81 -18.18 1.84
N LYS A 53 -16.71 -17.19 1.83
CA LYS A 53 -17.78 -16.97 2.82
C LYS A 53 -18.70 -15.83 2.37
N GLN A 54 -19.32 -16.01 1.21
CA GLN A 54 -20.62 -15.40 0.94
C GLN A 54 -21.61 -16.55 0.75
N GLN A 55 -22.48 -16.73 1.74
CA GLN A 55 -23.58 -17.68 1.68
C GLN A 55 -24.52 -17.27 0.54
N ALA A 56 -24.69 -18.16 -0.43
CA ALA A 56 -25.73 -18.05 -1.43
C ALA A 56 -27.12 -18.20 -0.76
N PRO A 57 -28.12 -17.40 -1.16
CA PRO A 57 -29.50 -17.63 -0.72
C PRO A 57 -30.06 -18.94 -1.33
N PRO A 58 -31.02 -19.59 -0.66
CA PRO A 58 -31.49 -20.92 -1.05
C PRO A 58 -32.27 -20.87 -2.38
N ARG A 59 -31.92 -21.79 -3.28
CA ARG A 59 -32.66 -22.07 -4.52
C ARG A 59 -34.07 -22.56 -4.19
N GLN A 60 -35.08 -21.85 -4.68
CA GLN A 60 -36.43 -22.40 -4.80
C GLN A 60 -36.63 -23.04 -6.17
N HIS A 61 -37.33 -24.17 -6.12
CA HIS A 61 -37.57 -25.15 -7.16
C HIS A 61 -38.73 -24.68 -8.05
N LEU A 62 -38.53 -24.55 -9.36
CA LEU A 62 -39.64 -24.51 -10.31
C LEU A 62 -39.35 -25.44 -11.49
N SER A 63 -40.27 -26.37 -11.67
CA SER A 63 -40.31 -27.48 -12.60
C SER A 63 -41.28 -27.16 -13.74
N GLN A 64 -40.99 -27.72 -14.94
CA GLN A 64 -41.87 -27.89 -16.12
C GLN A 64 -42.26 -26.57 -16.83
N TYR A 65 -42.21 -26.45 -18.15
CA TYR A 65 -42.72 -27.35 -19.19
C TYR A 65 -41.83 -27.42 -20.43
N ALA A 66 -41.79 -28.60 -21.06
CA ALA A 66 -41.38 -28.81 -22.45
C ALA A 66 -42.64 -28.98 -23.30
N ASP A 67 -42.74 -28.29 -24.44
CA ASP A 67 -43.69 -28.64 -25.50
C ASP A 67 -43.18 -28.25 -26.90
N VAL A 68 -42.87 -29.32 -27.63
CA VAL A 68 -43.06 -29.66 -29.06
C VAL A 68 -43.35 -28.55 -30.10
N CYS A 69 -42.43 -28.50 -31.08
CA CYS A 69 -42.51 -28.32 -32.53
C CYS A 69 -43.77 -27.72 -33.21
N ARG A 70 -43.55 -26.70 -34.07
CA ARG A 70 -44.04 -26.72 -35.48
C ARG A 70 -43.33 -25.69 -36.37
N VAL A 71 -42.83 -26.15 -37.52
CA VAL A 71 -42.27 -25.35 -38.63
C VAL A 71 -43.36 -25.18 -39.70
N PRO A 72 -43.46 -24.02 -40.36
CA PRO A 72 -43.93 -23.96 -41.73
C PRO A 72 -42.92 -23.32 -42.69
N GLN A 73 -43.01 -23.77 -43.94
CA GLN A 73 -42.13 -23.55 -45.07
C GLN A 73 -42.20 -22.12 -45.65
N GLY A 74 -41.06 -21.71 -46.23
CA GLY A 74 -41.03 -20.99 -47.50
C GLY A 74 -40.89 -19.48 -47.44
N PHE A 75 -39.66 -18.97 -47.55
CA PHE A 75 -39.40 -17.69 -48.21
C PHE A 75 -37.96 -17.65 -48.78
N LEU A 76 -37.87 -17.58 -50.11
CA LEU A 76 -36.64 -17.36 -50.85
C LEU A 76 -36.25 -15.88 -50.74
N LEU A 77 -35.19 -15.58 -50.02
CA LEU A 77 -34.57 -14.25 -50.00
C LEU A 77 -33.22 -14.29 -50.70
N ARG A 78 -33.10 -13.44 -51.73
CA ARG A 78 -31.93 -13.27 -52.59
C ARG A 78 -30.74 -12.81 -51.75
N TYR A 79 -29.63 -13.54 -51.84
CA TYR A 79 -28.34 -13.11 -51.30
C TYR A 79 -27.79 -11.96 -52.13
N SER A 80 -27.93 -10.73 -51.64
CA SER A 80 -27.02 -9.64 -52.00
C SER A 80 -25.71 -9.90 -51.26
N ALA A 81 -24.65 -10.18 -52.01
CA ALA A 81 -23.31 -10.34 -51.47
C ALA A 81 -22.77 -8.97 -51.01
N CYS A 82 -23.14 -8.55 -49.79
CA CYS A 82 -22.37 -7.55 -49.07
C CYS A 82 -21.07 -8.23 -48.63
N ARG A 83 -19.97 -7.91 -49.32
CA ARG A 83 -18.62 -8.23 -48.84
C ARG A 83 -18.46 -7.60 -47.46
N PRO A 84 -18.11 -8.37 -46.41
CA PRO A 84 -17.68 -7.75 -45.16
C PRO A 84 -16.41 -6.96 -45.49
N VAL A 85 -16.51 -5.63 -45.42
CA VAL A 85 -15.32 -4.79 -45.37
C VAL A 85 -14.67 -5.06 -44.03
N LEU A 86 -13.71 -5.98 -44.03
CA LEU A 86 -12.84 -6.20 -42.90
C LEU A 86 -11.98 -4.94 -42.76
N ARG A 87 -12.37 -4.03 -41.86
CA ARG A 87 -11.54 -2.90 -41.50
C ARG A 87 -10.35 -3.48 -40.72
N MET A 88 -9.23 -3.64 -41.40
CA MET A 88 -7.94 -3.94 -40.77
C MET A 88 -7.51 -2.71 -39.97
N GLU A 89 -8.01 -2.55 -38.75
CA GLU A 89 -7.40 -1.68 -37.73
C GLU A 89 -6.13 -2.39 -37.22
N GLY A 90 -5.15 -2.53 -38.11
CA GLY A 90 -3.80 -2.97 -37.79
C GLY A 90 -2.93 -1.74 -37.54
N ALA A 91 -2.47 -1.59 -36.30
CA ALA A 91 -1.57 -0.55 -35.80
C ALA A 91 -2.19 0.83 -35.48
N GLU A 92 -3.22 0.88 -34.63
CA GLU A 92 -3.30 2.04 -33.72
C GLU A 92 -2.14 1.93 -32.72
N GLU A 93 -1.26 2.93 -32.71
CA GLU A 93 -0.28 3.06 -31.64
C GLU A 93 -1.03 3.11 -30.30
N PRO A 94 -0.56 2.38 -29.27
CA PRO A 94 -1.27 2.35 -28.01
C PRO A 94 -1.35 3.77 -27.43
N SER A 95 -2.58 4.16 -27.05
CA SER A 95 -2.90 5.53 -26.68
C SER A 95 -2.04 6.03 -25.50
N ARG A 96 -1.38 7.17 -25.71
CA ARG A 96 -0.64 7.90 -24.67
C ARG A 96 -1.48 8.97 -23.97
N ALA A 97 -2.75 9.12 -24.35
CA ALA A 97 -3.65 10.08 -23.73
C ALA A 97 -3.88 9.77 -22.24
N PRO A 98 -4.20 10.77 -21.40
CA PRO A 98 -4.56 10.56 -20.01
C PRO A 98 -5.60 9.47 -19.84
N LYS A 99 -5.25 8.41 -19.12
CA LYS A 99 -6.14 7.29 -18.83
C LYS A 99 -6.73 7.47 -17.44
N ARG A 100 -8.05 7.58 -17.35
CA ARG A 100 -8.77 7.65 -16.08
C ARG A 100 -8.96 6.24 -15.54
N LEU A 101 -8.33 5.94 -14.40
CA LEU A 101 -8.40 4.61 -13.78
C LEU A 101 -9.57 4.54 -12.81
N PHE A 102 -9.71 5.54 -11.95
CA PHE A 102 -10.81 5.60 -10.98
C PHE A 102 -11.33 7.03 -10.80
N THR A 103 -12.65 7.13 -10.64
CA THR A 103 -13.36 8.30 -10.10
C THR A 103 -13.91 7.97 -8.73
N PHE A 104 -14.32 9.01 -8.02
CA PHE A 104 -14.90 8.91 -6.68
C PHE A 104 -16.07 9.88 -6.55
N ASN A 105 -16.87 10.02 -7.60
CA ASN A 105 -17.88 11.08 -7.73
C ASN A 105 -19.31 10.57 -7.55
N SER A 106 -19.51 9.27 -7.36
CA SER A 106 -20.80 8.65 -7.05
C SER A 106 -20.66 7.51 -6.05
N SER A 107 -21.79 7.00 -5.52
CA SER A 107 -21.78 5.85 -4.62
C SER A 107 -21.29 4.58 -5.31
N GLU A 108 -21.61 4.41 -6.60
CA GLU A 108 -21.15 3.29 -7.41
C GLU A 108 -19.63 3.29 -7.59
N ASP A 109 -19.01 4.48 -7.64
CA ASP A 109 -17.55 4.60 -7.62
C ASP A 109 -16.97 4.09 -6.29
N ILE A 110 -17.57 4.45 -5.16
CA ILE A 110 -17.13 4.02 -3.83
C ILE A 110 -17.28 2.50 -3.66
N ASP A 111 -18.37 1.93 -4.17
CA ASP A 111 -18.67 0.49 -4.08
C ASP A 111 -17.66 -0.39 -4.82
N GLN A 112 -16.84 0.18 -5.70
CA GLN A 112 -15.73 -0.53 -6.35
C GLN A 112 -14.56 -0.79 -5.39
N PHE A 113 -14.56 -0.22 -4.19
CA PHE A 113 -13.46 -0.35 -3.24
C PHE A 113 -13.84 -1.21 -2.03
N ALA A 114 -12.85 -1.87 -1.46
CA ALA A 114 -12.95 -2.57 -0.19
C ALA A 114 -11.99 -1.92 0.81
N THR A 115 -12.44 -1.75 2.04
CA THR A 115 -11.67 -1.22 3.17
C THR A 115 -11.10 -2.36 4.02
N GLY A 116 -10.04 -2.06 4.77
CA GLY A 116 -9.49 -2.96 5.78
C GLY A 116 -8.62 -2.21 6.79
N CYS A 117 -8.55 -2.69 8.02
CA CYS A 117 -7.71 -2.10 9.06
C CYS A 117 -7.20 -3.17 10.04
N ASP A 118 -6.29 -2.79 10.93
CA ASP A 118 -5.73 -3.72 11.92
C ASP A 118 -6.76 -4.32 12.88
N ALA A 119 -7.98 -3.76 12.98
CA ALA A 119 -9.06 -4.29 13.81
C ALA A 119 -9.44 -5.73 13.45
N ASP A 120 -9.25 -6.13 12.19
CA ASP A 120 -9.51 -7.47 11.68
C ASP A 120 -8.61 -8.54 12.35
N VAL A 121 -7.49 -8.13 12.92
CA VAL A 121 -6.55 -9.00 13.65
C VAL A 121 -6.36 -8.65 15.11
N GLY A 122 -7.22 -7.79 15.65
CA GLY A 122 -7.18 -7.39 17.05
C GLY A 122 -6.42 -6.09 17.31
N GLY A 123 -6.11 -5.30 16.29
CA GLY A 123 -5.81 -3.88 16.45
C GLY A 123 -7.04 -3.07 16.88
N MET A 124 -6.85 -1.78 17.09
CA MET A 124 -7.89 -0.86 17.53
C MET A 124 -8.09 0.35 16.59
N SER A 125 -7.49 0.34 15.40
CA SER A 125 -7.79 1.35 14.39
C SER A 125 -9.20 1.16 13.84
N ASN A 126 -9.75 2.21 13.23
CA ASN A 126 -10.98 2.11 12.45
C ASN A 126 -10.76 2.63 11.04
N VAL A 127 -11.68 2.29 10.14
CA VAL A 127 -11.64 2.71 8.75
C VAL A 127 -13.03 2.97 8.22
N THR A 128 -13.21 4.13 7.60
CA THR A 128 -14.39 4.44 6.78
C THR A 128 -13.96 4.95 5.42
N PHE A 129 -14.67 4.51 4.39
CA PHE A 129 -14.54 5.04 3.04
C PHE A 129 -15.94 5.30 2.47
N GLY A 130 -16.18 6.51 1.98
CA GLY A 130 -17.52 6.97 1.63
C GLY A 130 -17.51 8.16 0.68
N LEU A 131 -18.68 8.50 0.15
CA LEU A 131 -18.87 9.67 -0.68
C LEU A 131 -19.04 10.92 0.19
N ASP A 132 -18.30 11.97 -0.12
CA ASP A 132 -18.40 13.30 0.48
C ASP A 132 -19.10 14.25 -0.51
N GLU A 133 -20.37 14.55 -0.24
CA GLU A 133 -21.16 15.48 -1.03
C GLU A 133 -20.85 16.95 -0.70
N SER A 134 -20.13 17.25 0.39
CA SER A 134 -19.85 18.62 0.81
C SER A 134 -18.92 19.38 -0.16
N THR A 135 -18.22 18.64 -1.02
CA THR A 135 -17.39 19.20 -2.10
C THR A 135 -18.21 19.63 -3.31
N ALA A 136 -19.46 19.19 -3.45
CA ALA A 136 -20.36 19.65 -4.49
C ALA A 136 -20.89 21.06 -4.16
N LYS A 137 -20.14 22.10 -4.52
CA LYS A 137 -20.59 23.50 -4.43
C LYS A 137 -21.17 23.96 -5.77
N PRO A 138 -22.24 24.79 -5.77
CA PRO A 138 -22.74 25.39 -7.00
C PRO A 138 -21.63 26.21 -7.66
N PRO A 139 -21.52 26.16 -9.01
CA PRO A 139 -20.45 26.83 -9.73
C PRO A 139 -20.48 28.33 -9.40
N THR A 140 -19.44 28.80 -8.71
CA THR A 140 -19.28 30.23 -8.44
C THR A 140 -18.56 30.86 -9.65
N PRO A 141 -19.19 31.77 -10.41
CA PRO A 141 -18.50 32.42 -11.51
C PRO A 141 -17.29 33.19 -11.00
N GLY A 142 -16.12 32.92 -11.58
CA GLY A 142 -14.86 33.63 -11.27
C GLY A 142 -13.88 32.93 -10.31
N LYS A 143 -14.11 31.67 -9.89
CA LYS A 143 -13.13 30.91 -9.07
C LYS A 143 -12.25 29.95 -9.88
N SER A 144 -11.00 29.83 -9.42
CA SER A 144 -9.88 29.07 -9.98
C SER A 144 -10.16 27.56 -10.22
N PRO A 145 -9.51 26.92 -11.21
CA PRO A 145 -9.55 25.47 -11.47
C PRO A 145 -9.05 24.56 -10.31
N SER A 146 -8.66 25.13 -9.16
CA SER A 146 -8.23 24.38 -7.97
C SER A 146 -9.37 23.78 -7.15
N LEU A 147 -10.62 24.17 -7.38
CA LEU A 147 -11.79 23.66 -6.63
C LEU A 147 -12.44 22.48 -7.34
N VAL A 148 -12.62 21.37 -6.60
CA VAL A 148 -13.50 20.27 -7.02
C VAL A 148 -14.92 20.65 -6.64
N ASN A 149 -15.81 20.80 -7.63
CA ASN A 149 -17.21 21.19 -7.46
C ASN A 149 -18.17 20.02 -7.71
N ARG A 150 -17.82 18.83 -7.23
CA ARG A 150 -18.58 17.58 -7.35
C ARG A 150 -18.32 16.72 -6.12
N PRO A 151 -19.15 15.70 -5.84
CA PRO A 151 -18.87 14.76 -4.76
C PRO A 151 -17.50 14.10 -4.92
N THR A 152 -16.84 13.79 -3.83
CA THR A 152 -15.51 13.15 -3.83
C THR A 152 -15.46 11.97 -2.87
N GLY A 153 -14.48 11.10 -3.01
CA GLY A 153 -14.23 10.04 -2.05
C GLY A 153 -13.58 10.60 -0.80
N LYS A 154 -14.00 10.12 0.37
CA LYS A 154 -13.42 10.44 1.66
C LYS A 154 -12.98 9.16 2.34
N PHE A 155 -11.71 9.09 2.71
CA PHE A 155 -11.10 8.02 3.51
C PHE A 155 -10.71 8.60 4.86
N TRP A 156 -11.36 8.15 5.93
CA TRP A 156 -11.16 8.72 7.27
C TRP A 156 -11.31 7.68 8.38
N GLY A 157 -10.80 8.05 9.54
CA GLY A 157 -10.85 7.22 10.73
C GLY A 157 -9.89 7.69 11.82
N GLU A 158 -9.63 6.79 12.75
CA GLU A 158 -8.71 6.95 13.86
C GLU A 158 -7.68 5.83 13.81
N MET A 159 -6.41 6.22 13.65
CA MET A 159 -5.28 5.32 13.67
C MET A 159 -4.86 5.07 15.12
N ARG A 160 -4.81 3.80 15.54
CA ARG A 160 -4.36 3.41 16.89
C ARG A 160 -3.29 2.35 16.82
N LEU A 161 -2.28 2.47 17.68
CA LEU A 161 -1.20 1.48 17.79
C LEU A 161 -1.52 0.36 18.77
N ALA A 162 -2.41 0.66 19.71
CA ALA A 162 -2.82 -0.27 20.73
C ALA A 162 -3.66 -1.42 20.13
N VAL A 163 -3.55 -2.58 20.78
CA VAL A 163 -4.13 -3.84 20.36
C VAL A 163 -5.03 -4.36 21.48
N ARG A 164 -5.88 -5.35 21.19
CA ARG A 164 -6.70 -6.00 22.21
C ARG A 164 -5.83 -6.70 23.23
N HIS A 165 -6.31 -6.70 24.47
CA HIS A 165 -5.65 -7.37 25.59
C HIS A 165 -5.34 -8.84 25.27
N GLY A 166 -4.10 -9.25 25.50
CA GLY A 166 -3.56 -10.59 25.23
C GLY A 166 -2.88 -10.74 23.86
N LEU A 167 -2.93 -9.71 23.00
CA LEU A 167 -2.27 -9.69 21.69
C LEU A 167 -1.06 -8.74 21.66
N GLU A 168 -0.75 -8.08 22.77
CA GLU A 168 0.43 -7.23 22.91
C GLU A 168 1.71 -8.05 22.63
N GLY A 169 2.58 -7.50 21.78
CA GLY A 169 3.82 -8.16 21.36
C GLY A 169 3.63 -9.31 20.35
N GLN A 170 2.41 -9.77 20.12
CA GLN A 170 2.09 -10.78 19.10
C GLN A 170 1.72 -10.14 17.77
N ILE A 171 0.97 -9.05 17.83
CA ILE A 171 0.61 -8.22 16.69
C ILE A 171 1.05 -6.79 16.96
N ARG A 172 1.22 -6.01 15.89
CA ARG A 172 1.45 -4.57 15.97
C ARG A 172 0.31 -3.87 15.22
N GLY A 173 -0.40 -3.01 15.93
CA GLY A 173 -1.41 -2.13 15.36
C GLY A 173 -0.80 -0.98 14.57
N GLY A 174 -1.64 -0.17 13.98
CA GLY A 174 -1.28 0.99 13.18
C GLY A 174 -1.47 0.80 11.67
N TYR A 175 -2.60 0.22 11.24
CA TYR A 175 -2.92 0.04 9.81
C TYR A 175 -4.39 0.34 9.48
N ALA A 176 -4.61 1.08 8.39
CA ALA A 176 -5.91 1.24 7.74
C ALA A 176 -5.73 1.48 6.24
N GLY A 177 -6.66 1.07 5.39
CA GLY A 177 -6.57 1.32 3.96
C GLY A 177 -7.80 0.92 3.18
N PHE A 178 -7.78 1.22 1.88
CA PHE A 178 -8.75 0.76 0.91
C PHE A 178 -8.05 0.36 -0.39
N ARG A 179 -8.62 -0.60 -1.14
CA ARG A 179 -8.15 -0.95 -2.51
C ARG A 179 -9.34 -1.22 -3.42
N SER A 180 -9.15 -1.04 -4.72
CA SER A 180 -10.14 -1.42 -5.74
C SER A 180 -10.34 -2.94 -5.75
N LYS A 181 -11.60 -3.38 -5.85
CA LYS A 181 -11.93 -4.81 -5.95
C LYS A 181 -11.43 -5.34 -7.29
N PRO A 182 -10.76 -6.51 -7.31
CA PRO A 182 -10.44 -7.18 -8.58
C PRO A 182 -11.71 -7.41 -9.40
N GLN A 183 -11.67 -7.06 -10.68
CA GLN A 183 -12.78 -7.27 -11.59
C GLN A 183 -12.63 -8.62 -12.29
N SER A 184 -13.09 -9.69 -11.65
CA SER A 184 -13.04 -11.04 -12.22
C SER A 184 -14.20 -11.26 -13.20
N THR A 185 -13.90 -11.77 -14.39
CA THR A 185 -14.88 -12.19 -15.40
C THR A 185 -14.76 -13.70 -15.67
N LEU A 186 -15.69 -14.27 -16.45
CA LEU A 186 -15.63 -15.68 -16.87
C LEU A 186 -14.38 -15.99 -17.74
N PHE A 187 -13.71 -14.97 -18.27
CA PHE A 187 -12.53 -15.09 -19.13
C PHE A 187 -11.22 -14.68 -18.44
N GLY A 188 -11.25 -14.48 -17.11
CA GLY A 188 -10.10 -14.04 -16.32
C GLY A 188 -10.34 -12.68 -15.66
N GLU A 189 -9.31 -12.15 -15.04
CA GLU A 189 -9.37 -10.86 -14.35
C GLU A 189 -9.09 -9.71 -15.32
N ILE A 190 -9.93 -8.68 -15.26
CA ILE A 190 -9.68 -7.42 -15.95
C ILE A 190 -8.52 -6.73 -15.24
N THR A 191 -7.54 -6.31 -16.03
CA THR A 191 -6.37 -5.56 -15.57
C THR A 191 -6.20 -4.31 -16.42
N GLU A 192 -5.55 -3.31 -15.84
CA GLU A 192 -5.27 -2.04 -16.48
C GLU A 192 -3.86 -2.06 -17.08
N ASP A 193 -3.78 -1.84 -18.39
CA ASP A 193 -2.52 -1.52 -19.05
C ASP A 193 -2.21 -0.02 -18.89
N VAL A 194 -1.09 0.27 -18.21
CA VAL A 194 -0.50 1.61 -18.01
C VAL A 194 0.95 1.65 -18.51
N SER A 195 1.36 0.70 -19.35
CA SER A 195 2.72 0.61 -19.90
C SER A 195 3.13 1.84 -20.72
N ASN A 196 2.16 2.56 -21.28
CA ASN A 196 2.37 3.78 -22.08
C ASN A 196 2.26 5.09 -21.29
N HIS A 197 2.21 5.01 -19.96
CA HIS A 197 2.13 6.16 -19.05
C HIS A 197 3.30 6.17 -18.07
N GLU A 198 3.94 7.33 -17.88
CA GLU A 198 5.09 7.45 -16.96
C GLU A 198 4.67 7.64 -15.49
N TYR A 199 3.52 8.27 -15.23
CA TYR A 199 3.10 8.67 -13.89
C TYR A 199 1.72 8.12 -13.52
N LEU A 200 1.57 7.75 -12.25
CA LEU A 200 0.28 7.66 -11.58
C LEU A 200 -0.05 9.02 -10.97
N ALA A 201 -1.14 9.63 -11.42
CA ALA A 201 -1.62 10.92 -10.94
C ALA A 201 -2.82 10.74 -10.00
N LEU A 202 -2.74 11.34 -8.82
CA LEU A 202 -3.81 11.35 -7.82
C LEU A 202 -4.23 12.78 -7.52
N ARG A 203 -5.53 13.08 -7.68
CA ARG A 203 -6.12 14.34 -7.22
C ARG A 203 -6.62 14.15 -5.79
N VAL A 204 -5.90 14.69 -4.82
CA VAL A 204 -6.10 14.39 -3.38
C VAL A 204 -6.07 15.64 -2.51
N ARG A 205 -6.53 15.49 -1.26
CA ARG A 205 -6.55 16.53 -0.24
C ARG A 205 -6.41 15.91 1.15
N ALA A 206 -5.33 16.21 1.87
CA ALA A 206 -5.13 15.72 3.24
C ALA A 206 -5.76 16.68 4.27
N LEU A 207 -6.72 16.19 5.06
CA LEU A 207 -7.45 16.96 6.09
C LEU A 207 -7.32 16.38 7.52
N GLY A 208 -6.54 15.32 7.69
CA GLY A 208 -6.29 14.68 8.99
C GLY A 208 -5.33 15.45 9.90
N HIS A 209 -5.01 14.85 11.05
CA HIS A 209 -4.03 15.43 11.97
C HIS A 209 -2.64 15.56 11.29
N PRO A 210 -1.87 16.65 11.52
CA PRO A 210 -0.56 16.83 10.88
C PRO A 210 0.42 15.66 11.05
N ARG A 211 0.30 14.92 12.17
CA ARG A 211 1.12 13.71 12.44
C ARG A 211 0.81 12.54 11.49
N THR A 212 -0.43 12.36 11.05
CA THR A 212 -0.83 11.23 10.19
C THR A 212 -0.55 11.52 8.71
N ARG A 213 -0.44 12.80 8.33
CA ARG A 213 -0.20 13.29 6.97
C ARG A 213 0.94 12.60 6.22
N ASN A 214 2.03 12.29 6.90
CA ASN A 214 3.21 11.69 6.29
C ASN A 214 3.17 10.15 6.28
N SER A 215 2.03 9.53 6.62
CA SER A 215 1.92 8.08 6.79
C SER A 215 1.09 7.41 5.69
N TYR A 216 0.68 8.14 4.66
CA TYR A 216 -0.08 7.60 3.53
C TYR A 216 0.83 6.94 2.49
N PHE A 217 0.40 5.81 1.96
CA PHE A 217 1.08 5.04 0.92
C PHE A 217 0.10 4.67 -0.18
N VAL A 218 0.52 4.79 -1.43
CA VAL A 218 -0.19 4.25 -2.60
C VAL A 218 0.33 2.84 -2.86
N ASN A 219 -0.60 1.92 -3.08
CA ASN A 219 -0.32 0.50 -3.26
C ASN A 219 -0.88 0.02 -4.60
N LEU A 220 -0.08 -0.68 -5.40
CA LEU A 220 -0.50 -1.31 -6.64
C LEU A 220 -0.23 -2.80 -6.57
N GLN A 221 -1.20 -3.60 -7.01
CA GLN A 221 -1.02 -5.03 -7.22
C GLN A 221 -1.04 -5.29 -8.73
N THR A 222 -0.05 -6.03 -9.21
CA THR A 222 0.02 -6.48 -10.62
C THR A 222 -0.37 -7.94 -10.73
N ASP A 223 -0.76 -8.39 -11.93
CA ASP A 223 -0.98 -9.81 -12.26
C ASP A 223 0.36 -10.56 -12.38
N GLY A 224 1.05 -10.69 -11.25
CA GLY A 224 2.32 -11.40 -11.11
C GLY A 224 2.13 -12.81 -10.52
N PRO A 225 3.18 -13.64 -10.54
CA PRO A 225 3.13 -15.01 -10.01
C PRO A 225 2.89 -15.06 -8.48
N ILE A 226 3.26 -13.99 -7.76
CA ILE A 226 3.15 -13.90 -6.32
C ILE A 226 2.03 -12.91 -5.98
N THR A 227 0.93 -13.41 -5.44
CA THR A 227 -0.27 -12.60 -5.15
C THR A 227 -0.09 -11.67 -3.94
N THR A 228 0.91 -11.93 -3.10
CA THR A 228 1.26 -11.08 -1.94
C THR A 228 2.19 -9.93 -2.30
N ASP A 229 2.64 -9.86 -3.56
CA ASP A 229 3.48 -8.76 -4.03
C ASP A 229 2.66 -7.49 -4.14
N LEU A 230 3.23 -6.42 -3.59
CA LEU A 230 2.63 -5.10 -3.54
C LEU A 230 3.68 -4.07 -3.89
N TRP A 231 3.37 -3.24 -4.88
CA TRP A 231 4.17 -2.09 -5.24
C TRP A 231 3.74 -0.91 -4.38
N GLN A 232 4.64 -0.38 -3.57
CA GLN A 232 4.33 0.66 -2.61
C GLN A 232 5.13 1.93 -2.86
N HIS A 233 4.46 3.08 -2.74
CA HIS A 233 5.11 4.38 -2.76
C HIS A 233 4.46 5.28 -1.71
N ARG A 234 5.28 6.08 -1.02
CA ARG A 234 4.78 7.03 -0.02
C ARG A 234 4.08 8.20 -0.70
N LEU A 235 2.89 8.57 -0.25
CA LEU A 235 2.18 9.72 -0.77
C LEU A 235 2.69 11.00 -0.09
N PHE A 236 3.36 11.86 -0.85
CA PHE A 236 3.85 13.14 -0.38
C PHE A 236 2.86 14.25 -0.78
N PHE A 237 2.54 15.10 0.18
CA PHE A 237 1.61 16.22 0.00
C PHE A 237 2.37 17.54 0.07
N ARG A 238 2.24 18.39 -0.94
CA ARG A 238 2.89 19.70 -0.99
C ARG A 238 2.10 20.77 -0.22
N LYS A 239 0.77 20.62 -0.13
CA LYS A 239 -0.13 21.64 0.44
C LYS A 239 -0.60 21.35 1.85
N ASP A 240 -0.18 22.13 2.83
CA ASP A 240 -0.61 22.01 4.23
C ASP A 240 -1.89 22.79 4.57
N ASP A 241 -2.40 23.59 3.63
CA ASP A 241 -3.63 24.39 3.74
C ASP A 241 -4.93 23.56 3.65
N GLY A 242 -4.82 22.24 3.47
CA GLY A 242 -5.96 21.36 3.24
C GLY A 242 -6.64 21.60 1.89
N GLY A 243 -5.94 22.18 0.92
CA GLY A 243 -6.41 22.36 -0.46
C GLY A 243 -6.25 21.10 -1.31
N TRP A 244 -6.98 21.03 -2.42
CA TRP A 244 -6.79 19.98 -3.43
C TRP A 244 -5.46 20.17 -4.16
N GLU A 245 -4.73 19.09 -4.36
CA GLU A 245 -3.51 19.03 -5.16
C GLU A 245 -3.49 17.80 -6.06
N ASP A 246 -2.75 17.90 -7.16
CA ASP A 246 -2.42 16.75 -8.01
C ASP A 246 -1.02 16.27 -7.62
N VAL A 247 -0.93 15.00 -7.24
CA VAL A 247 0.33 14.32 -6.93
C VAL A 247 0.65 13.36 -8.05
N PHE A 248 1.85 13.46 -8.62
CA PHE A 248 2.32 12.63 -9.73
C PHE A 248 3.45 11.73 -9.23
N ILE A 249 3.23 10.41 -9.28
CA ILE A 249 4.19 9.41 -8.80
C ILE A 249 4.71 8.64 -10.02
N PRO A 250 6.01 8.72 -10.34
CA PRO A 250 6.58 7.90 -11.41
C PRO A 250 6.38 6.41 -11.10
N PHE A 251 5.91 5.61 -12.07
CA PHE A 251 5.73 4.17 -11.83
C PHE A 251 7.04 3.46 -11.45
N LYS A 252 8.18 3.99 -11.93
CA LYS A 252 9.54 3.48 -11.61
C LYS A 252 9.98 3.71 -10.15
N ASP A 253 9.32 4.62 -9.42
CA ASP A 253 9.67 4.94 -8.04
C ASP A 253 8.94 4.05 -7.04
N PHE A 254 7.97 3.24 -7.48
CA PHE A 254 7.33 2.24 -6.64
C PHE A 254 8.30 1.12 -6.28
N VAL A 255 8.24 0.71 -5.02
CA VAL A 255 9.11 -0.32 -4.46
C VAL A 255 8.31 -1.60 -4.25
N LEU A 256 8.85 -2.73 -4.69
CA LEU A 256 8.24 -4.03 -4.49
C LEU A 256 8.42 -4.48 -3.04
N THR A 257 7.29 -4.79 -2.39
CA THR A 257 7.23 -5.43 -1.08
C THR A 257 6.45 -6.73 -1.17
N ASN A 258 6.77 -7.67 -0.28
CA ASN A 258 6.06 -8.93 -0.14
C ASN A 258 5.68 -9.08 1.33
N ALA A 259 4.37 -9.22 1.61
CA ALA A 259 3.87 -9.31 2.98
C ALA A 259 4.40 -8.20 3.93
N GLY A 260 4.80 -7.05 3.37
CA GLY A 260 5.22 -5.86 4.11
C GLY A 260 6.72 -5.73 4.25
N GLU A 261 7.44 -6.74 3.77
CA GLU A 261 8.88 -6.78 3.77
C GLU A 261 9.40 -6.33 2.40
N LEU A 262 10.47 -5.55 2.40
CA LEU A 262 11.13 -5.13 1.17
C LEU A 262 11.69 -6.35 0.45
N VAL A 263 11.36 -6.51 -0.82
CA VAL A 263 11.97 -7.57 -1.62
C VAL A 263 13.40 -7.15 -1.99
N PRO A 264 14.45 -7.93 -1.64
CA PRO A 264 15.83 -7.56 -1.91
C PRO A 264 16.13 -7.39 -3.41
N HIS A 265 15.49 -8.20 -4.25
CA HIS A 265 15.63 -8.16 -5.70
C HIS A 265 14.46 -7.39 -6.31
N GLN A 266 14.69 -6.11 -6.60
CA GLN A 266 13.70 -5.29 -7.29
C GLN A 266 13.64 -5.70 -8.77
N VAL A 267 12.48 -6.18 -9.19
CA VAL A 267 12.14 -6.40 -10.60
C VAL A 267 11.46 -5.15 -11.16
N GLN A 268 11.17 -5.13 -12.46
CA GLN A 268 10.34 -4.08 -13.04
C GLN A 268 8.86 -4.36 -12.78
N MET A 269 8.08 -3.32 -12.44
CA MET A 269 6.64 -3.43 -12.30
C MET A 269 5.98 -3.88 -13.61
N TYR A 270 5.09 -4.86 -13.52
CA TYR A 270 4.34 -5.36 -14.68
C TYR A 270 3.16 -4.42 -15.01
N ARG A 271 3.48 -3.28 -15.65
CA ARG A 271 2.57 -2.15 -15.90
C ARG A 271 1.46 -2.47 -16.91
N GLU A 272 1.63 -3.51 -17.70
CA GLU A 272 0.64 -3.99 -18.66
C GLU A 272 -0.55 -4.67 -17.97
N ARG A 273 -0.40 -5.06 -16.69
CA ARG A 273 -1.41 -5.80 -15.93
C ARG A 273 -1.55 -5.31 -14.50
N VAL A 274 -1.93 -4.05 -14.31
CA VAL A 274 -2.28 -3.54 -12.98
C VAL A 274 -3.66 -4.06 -12.59
N ARG A 275 -3.72 -4.84 -11.51
CA ARG A 275 -4.94 -5.51 -11.03
C ARG A 275 -5.73 -4.65 -10.04
N THR A 276 -5.04 -4.06 -9.06
CA THR A 276 -5.69 -3.21 -8.05
C THR A 276 -4.84 -2.00 -7.70
N ILE A 277 -5.52 -0.92 -7.31
CA ILE A 277 -4.91 0.30 -6.77
C ILE A 277 -5.58 0.61 -5.44
N GLY A 278 -4.79 0.97 -4.45
CA GLY A 278 -5.28 1.33 -3.13
C GLY A 278 -4.42 2.37 -2.44
N ILE A 279 -4.94 2.91 -1.34
CA ILE A 279 -4.22 3.81 -0.45
C ILE A 279 -4.31 3.24 0.96
N SER A 280 -3.17 3.20 1.65
CA SER A 280 -3.08 2.80 3.05
C SER A 280 -2.46 3.89 3.91
N LEU A 281 -2.72 3.83 5.20
CA LEU A 281 -2.12 4.63 6.25
C LEU A 281 -1.34 3.68 7.17
N LEU A 282 -0.04 3.92 7.35
CA LEU A 282 0.87 3.06 8.13
C LEU A 282 1.43 3.84 9.33
N GLY A 283 0.88 3.58 10.52
CA GLY A 283 1.31 4.19 11.78
C GLY A 283 2.23 3.30 12.61
N GLY A 284 2.14 1.97 12.42
CA GLY A 284 2.81 0.99 13.27
C GLY A 284 4.30 1.23 13.40
N ASN A 285 5.01 1.30 12.26
CA ASN A 285 6.47 1.45 12.18
C ASN A 285 6.99 2.80 12.68
N SER A 286 6.18 3.84 12.54
CA SER A 286 6.55 5.23 12.83
C SER A 286 6.05 5.74 14.18
N GLY A 287 5.27 4.94 14.93
CA GLY A 287 4.65 5.37 16.18
C GLY A 287 3.62 6.49 15.96
N VAL A 288 2.98 6.51 14.79
CA VAL A 288 2.00 7.54 14.43
C VAL A 288 0.59 7.04 14.71
N GLU A 289 -0.14 7.81 15.52
CA GLU A 289 -1.55 7.60 15.85
C GLU A 289 -2.33 8.91 15.75
N GLY A 290 -3.67 8.78 15.77
CA GLY A 290 -4.60 9.91 15.77
C GLY A 290 -5.56 9.91 14.58
N PRO A 291 -6.44 10.93 14.50
CA PRO A 291 -7.42 11.03 13.44
C PRO A 291 -6.75 11.30 12.10
N TYR A 292 -7.29 10.68 11.06
CA TYR A 292 -6.82 10.82 9.70
C TYR A 292 -7.98 11.08 8.75
N GLU A 293 -7.71 11.84 7.70
CA GLU A 293 -8.68 12.14 6.66
C GLU A 293 -7.96 12.46 5.35
N LEU A 294 -8.40 11.79 4.29
CA LEU A 294 -7.93 11.97 2.92
C LEU A 294 -9.15 12.07 1.99
N GLY A 295 -9.27 13.20 1.31
CA GLY A 295 -10.16 13.37 0.17
C GLY A 295 -9.48 12.88 -1.12
N ILE A 296 -10.20 12.16 -1.97
CA ILE A 296 -9.75 11.67 -3.27
C ILE A 296 -10.80 12.01 -4.32
N ASP A 297 -10.40 12.66 -5.41
CA ASP A 297 -11.30 12.95 -6.54
C ASP A 297 -11.09 11.99 -7.72
N SER A 298 -9.85 11.67 -8.05
CA SER A 298 -9.54 10.77 -9.16
C SER A 298 -8.14 10.18 -9.10
N ILE A 299 -7.98 9.01 -9.73
CA ILE A 299 -6.71 8.34 -10.02
C ILE A 299 -6.60 8.18 -11.54
N ARG A 300 -5.46 8.57 -12.10
CA ARG A 300 -5.20 8.59 -13.54
C ARG A 300 -3.80 8.05 -13.85
N ALA A 301 -3.61 7.47 -15.02
CA ALA A 301 -2.29 7.27 -15.61
C ALA A 301 -2.05 8.37 -16.64
N VAL A 302 -0.91 9.05 -16.55
CA VAL A 302 -0.61 10.24 -17.36
C VAL A 302 0.86 10.26 -17.79
N ASN A 303 1.18 11.08 -18.76
CA ASN A 303 2.55 11.37 -19.18
C ASN A 303 2.96 12.81 -18.81
N ILE A 304 4.23 13.14 -19.03
CA ILE A 304 4.79 14.46 -18.65
C ILE A 304 4.08 15.62 -19.37
N GLU A 305 3.59 15.39 -20.58
CA GLU A 305 2.81 16.33 -21.38
C GLU A 305 1.47 16.72 -20.74
N ASP A 306 0.92 15.87 -19.87
CA ASP A 306 -0.38 16.07 -19.23
C ASP A 306 -0.29 16.76 -17.87
N VAL A 307 0.93 16.99 -17.38
CA VAL A 307 1.17 17.57 -16.06
C VAL A 307 0.94 19.08 -16.10
N THR A 308 -0.14 19.51 -15.45
CA THR A 308 -0.61 20.90 -15.44
C THR A 308 0.31 21.86 -14.66
N ASP A 309 1.02 21.35 -13.65
CA ASP A 309 1.99 22.10 -12.85
C ASP A 309 3.30 21.32 -12.72
N ARG A 310 4.31 21.66 -13.52
CA ARG A 310 5.61 20.94 -13.48
C ARG A 310 6.34 21.04 -12.15
N SER A 311 6.04 22.04 -11.31
CA SER A 311 6.61 22.09 -9.95
C SER A 311 6.14 20.92 -9.08
N SER A 312 5.04 20.26 -9.46
CA SER A 312 4.58 19.03 -8.80
C SER A 312 5.44 17.79 -9.12
N LEU A 313 6.31 17.88 -10.13
CA LEU A 313 7.28 16.84 -10.50
C LEU A 313 8.63 17.03 -9.81
N GLU A 314 8.85 18.17 -9.17
CA GLU A 314 10.09 18.43 -8.45
C GLU A 314 10.21 17.38 -7.33
N LYS A 315 11.25 16.54 -7.43
CA LYS A 315 11.45 15.43 -6.50
C LYS A 315 11.55 16.01 -5.10
N VAL A 316 10.60 15.65 -4.24
CA VAL A 316 10.87 15.68 -2.80
C VAL A 316 12.12 14.82 -2.61
N PRO A 317 13.21 15.36 -2.05
CA PRO A 317 14.46 14.61 -1.91
C PRO A 317 14.16 13.21 -1.37
N THR A 318 14.51 12.20 -2.18
CA THR A 318 14.34 10.79 -1.81
C THR A 318 15.33 10.38 -0.71
N GLU A 319 16.23 11.30 -0.31
CA GLU A 319 16.98 11.25 0.95
C GLU A 319 16.00 11.11 2.11
N GLY A 320 15.85 9.89 2.62
CA GLY A 320 14.91 9.59 3.68
C GLY A 320 13.54 9.09 3.22
N THR A 321 13.41 8.46 2.05
CA THR A 321 12.57 7.25 2.02
C THR A 321 13.06 6.40 3.19
N GLN A 322 12.16 6.03 4.12
CA GLN A 322 12.54 5.59 5.47
C GLN A 322 13.49 4.37 5.51
N TRP A 323 13.73 3.74 4.37
CA TRP A 323 14.50 2.53 4.18
C TRP A 323 16.02 2.73 4.18
N GLN A 324 16.51 3.96 4.07
CA GLN A 324 17.95 4.27 4.20
C GLN A 324 18.36 4.79 5.59
N ARG A 325 17.43 4.86 6.57
CA ARG A 325 17.83 5.21 7.93
C ARG A 325 18.40 3.97 8.62
N PRO A 326 19.67 3.97 9.07
CA PRO A 326 20.12 2.94 10.00
C PRO A 326 19.20 2.94 11.23
N PRO A 327 19.01 1.79 11.90
CA PRO A 327 18.23 1.75 13.13
C PRO A 327 18.78 2.81 14.08
N VAL A 328 17.89 3.63 14.64
CA VAL A 328 18.26 4.51 15.75
C VAL A 328 18.65 3.57 16.88
N LEU A 329 19.95 3.53 17.18
CA LEU A 329 20.54 2.71 18.24
C LEU A 329 19.96 3.07 19.60
#